data_AF-A0A4Y7QBZ8-F1
#
_entry.id   AF-A0A4Y7QBZ8-F1
#
_cell.length_a   1.000
_cell.length_b   1.000
_cell.length_c   1.000
_cell.angle_alpha   90.00
_cell.angle_beta   90.00
_cell.angle_gamma   90.00
#
_symmetry.space_group_name_H-M   'P 1'
#
loop_
_entity.id
_entity.type
_entity.pdbx_description
1 polymer ?
#
loop_
_entity_poly.entity_id
_entity_poly.type
_entity_poly.pdbx_seq_one_letter_code
_entity_poly.pdbx_strand_id
1 'polypeptide(L)'
;AKVVFLVGNLAKPDLGLSIDLHKELVESLTCIIHNAWKVDFNIPLSSYEPLIRSVRNLVDLALASPFSSPTRIVFTSSVAVVQGWKEGCPVPEIFVTDPSVAIGSGYGESKWIAERILEEAGKNTTLAPVVVRVGQLCGSTKHGSW
;
A
#
# COMPACT_ATOMS: atom_id res chain seq x y z
N ALA A 1 -3.25 -25.75 -7.30
CA ALA A 1 -3.78 -25.18 -6.04
C ALA A 1 -4.17 -23.72 -6.28
N LYS A 2 -5.15 -23.15 -5.56
CA LYS A 2 -5.56 -21.73 -5.72
C LYS A 2 -4.79 -20.76 -4.80
N VAL A 3 -4.03 -21.28 -3.82
CA VAL A 3 -3.30 -20.50 -2.82
C VAL A 3 -1.94 -21.14 -2.57
N VAL A 4 -0.90 -20.32 -2.48
CA VAL A 4 0.48 -20.68 -2.10
C VAL A 4 0.93 -19.72 -1.01
N PHE A 5 1.51 -20.25 0.07
CA PHE A 5 2.01 -19.44 1.19
C PHE A 5 3.52 -19.28 1.07
N LEU A 6 3.98 -18.03 1.10
CA LEU A 6 5.40 -17.69 1.08
C LEU A 6 5.77 -17.02 2.41
N VAL A 7 6.86 -17.48 3.02
CA VAL A 7 7.42 -16.84 4.22
C VAL A 7 8.45 -15.81 3.77
N GLY A 8 8.17 -14.53 4.02
CA GLY A 8 9.03 -13.43 3.60
C GLY A 8 8.89 -12.22 4.51
N ASN A 9 9.72 -11.21 4.24
CA ASN A 9 9.66 -9.89 4.87
C ASN A 9 9.71 -8.82 3.77
N LEU A 10 8.57 -8.19 3.53
CA LEU A 10 8.42 -7.19 2.46
C LEU A 10 9.35 -5.97 2.62
N ALA A 11 9.86 -5.69 3.83
CA ALA A 11 10.80 -4.59 4.06
C ALA A 11 12.23 -4.93 3.64
N LYS A 12 12.55 -6.21 3.41
CA LYS A 12 13.87 -6.65 2.94
C LYS A 12 13.95 -6.62 1.42
N PRO A 13 15.17 -6.52 0.85
CA PRO A 13 15.40 -6.79 -0.57
C PRO A 13 14.79 -8.12 -0.99
N ASP A 14 14.28 -8.20 -2.22
CA ASP A 14 13.65 -9.39 -2.81
C ASP A 14 12.55 -10.00 -1.91
N LEU A 15 11.90 -9.16 -1.10
CA LEU A 15 10.90 -9.53 -0.10
C LEU A 15 11.40 -10.54 0.95
N GLY A 16 12.73 -10.70 1.09
CA GLY A 16 13.35 -11.71 1.93
C GLY A 16 13.13 -13.15 1.45
N LEU A 17 12.81 -13.34 0.17
CA LEU A 17 12.61 -14.65 -0.45
C LEU A 17 13.92 -15.23 -1.00
N SER A 18 13.92 -16.51 -1.35
CA SER A 18 15.00 -17.09 -2.14
C SER A 18 15.01 -16.50 -3.56
N ILE A 19 16.17 -16.54 -4.21
CA ILE A 19 16.35 -16.05 -5.59
C ILE A 19 15.35 -16.72 -6.53
N ASP A 20 15.17 -18.04 -6.40
CA ASP A 20 14.27 -18.80 -7.27
C ASP A 20 12.81 -18.38 -7.11
N LEU A 21 12.35 -18.20 -5.86
CA LEU A 21 10.98 -17.75 -5.57
C LEU A 21 10.76 -16.31 -6.01
N HIS A 22 11.73 -15.43 -5.78
CA HIS A 22 11.63 -14.05 -6.23
C HIS A 22 11.55 -13.97 -7.76
N LYS A 23 12.37 -14.74 -8.46
CA LYS A 23 12.32 -14.84 -9.92
C LYS A 23 10.97 -15.36 -10.41
N GLU A 24 10.46 -16.42 -9.80
CA GLU A 24 9.13 -16.96 -10.11
C GLU A 24 8.03 -15.89 -9.95
N LEU A 25 8.09 -15.09 -8.88
CA LEU A 25 7.15 -13.99 -8.66
C LEU A 25 7.25 -12.94 -9.76
N VAL A 26 8.45 -12.49 -10.11
CA VAL A 26 8.67 -11.52 -11.19
C VAL A 26 8.09 -12.01 -12.52
N GLU A 27 8.24 -13.30 -12.82
CA GLU A 27 7.81 -13.90 -14.09
C GLU A 27 6.32 -14.28 -14.13
N SER A 28 5.58 -14.18 -13.02
CA SER A 28 4.19 -14.66 -12.93
C SER A 28 3.20 -13.66 -12.34
N LEU A 29 3.65 -12.65 -11.59
CA LEU A 29 2.77 -11.69 -10.92
C LEU A 29 2.07 -10.75 -11.90
N THR A 30 0.74 -10.78 -11.87
CA THR A 30 -0.12 -9.89 -12.65
C THR A 30 -0.78 -8.81 -11.80
N CYS A 31 -0.93 -9.04 -10.49
CA CYS A 31 -1.58 -8.15 -9.56
C CYS A 31 -1.01 -8.33 -8.14
N ILE A 32 -0.80 -7.22 -7.45
CA ILE A 32 -0.39 -7.14 -6.06
C ILE A 32 -1.52 -6.44 -5.29
N ILE A 33 -2.12 -7.15 -4.33
CA ILE A 33 -3.08 -6.56 -3.38
C ILE A 33 -2.35 -6.36 -2.05
N HIS A 34 -1.86 -5.15 -1.82
CA HIS A 34 -1.13 -4.81 -0.61
C HIS A 34 -2.10 -4.29 0.47
N ASN A 35 -2.61 -5.24 1.26
CA ASN A 35 -3.54 -4.97 2.37
C ASN A 35 -2.85 -4.96 3.75
N ALA A 36 -1.71 -5.66 3.89
CA ALA A 36 -1.06 -5.85 5.18
C ALA A 36 -0.48 -4.54 5.72
N TRP A 37 -0.97 -4.09 6.88
CA TRP A 37 -0.47 -2.91 7.58
C TRP A 37 -0.74 -3.05 9.08
N LYS A 38 0.18 -2.56 9.93
CA LYS A 38 -0.08 -2.43 11.36
C LYS A 38 -1.08 -1.28 11.57
N VAL A 39 -2.18 -1.53 12.26
CA VAL A 39 -3.14 -0.47 12.61
C VAL A 39 -2.92 -0.12 14.08
N ASP A 40 -2.21 0.97 14.34
CA ASP A 40 -1.85 1.40 15.68
C ASP A 40 -1.72 2.93 15.75
N PHE A 41 -2.69 3.58 16.37
CA PHE A 41 -2.79 5.04 16.41
C PHE A 41 -1.87 5.68 17.46
N ASN A 42 -1.18 4.88 18.29
CA ASN A 42 -0.43 5.37 19.46
C ASN A 42 1.09 5.31 19.27
N ILE A 43 1.58 4.85 18.12
CA ILE A 43 3.01 4.74 17.83
C ILE A 43 3.47 5.84 16.87
N PRO A 44 4.73 6.29 16.98
CA PRO A 44 5.27 7.32 16.11
C PRO A 44 5.42 6.80 14.66
N LEU A 45 5.46 7.75 13.71
CA LEU A 45 5.70 7.46 12.30
C LEU A 45 6.95 6.61 12.04
N SER A 46 8.03 6.83 12.80
CA SER A 46 9.29 6.08 12.65
C SER A 46 9.10 4.56 12.79
N SER A 47 8.17 4.12 13.63
CA SER A 47 7.82 2.70 13.79
C SER A 47 7.20 2.06 12.53
N TYR A 48 6.75 2.88 11.57
CA TYR A 48 6.16 2.44 10.30
C TYR A 48 7.16 2.36 9.15
N GLU A 49 8.43 2.77 9.34
CA GLU A 49 9.43 2.77 8.27
C GLU A 49 9.53 1.41 7.52
N PRO A 50 9.51 0.24 8.18
CA PRO A 50 9.55 -1.04 7.47
C PRO A 50 8.34 -1.26 6.55
N LEU A 51 7.15 -0.79 6.95
CA LEU A 51 5.92 -0.90 6.14
C LEU A 51 5.96 0.06 4.95
N ILE A 52 6.46 1.28 5.15
CA ILE A 52 6.68 2.25 4.07
C ILE A 52 7.70 1.70 3.06
N ARG A 53 8.80 1.13 3.54
CA ARG A 53 9.81 0.47 2.69
C ARG A 53 9.22 -0.70 1.90
N SER A 54 8.30 -1.45 2.50
CA SER A 54 7.59 -2.54 1.83
C SER A 54 6.82 -2.06 0.59
N VAL A 55 6.23 -0.87 0.63
CA VAL A 55 5.54 -0.28 -0.54
C VAL A 55 6.54 -0.05 -1.67
N ARG A 56 7.70 0.55 -1.39
CA ARG A 56 8.76 0.75 -2.40
C ARG A 56 9.23 -0.57 -3.01
N ASN A 57 9.50 -1.58 -2.18
CA ASN A 57 9.95 -2.89 -2.66
C ASN A 57 8.89 -3.58 -3.54
N LEU A 58 7.59 -3.41 -3.24
CA LEU A 58 6.52 -3.93 -4.08
C LEU A 58 6.38 -3.18 -5.41
N VAL A 59 6.67 -1.87 -5.43
CA VAL A 59 6.76 -1.11 -6.68
C VAL A 59 7.93 -1.63 -7.53
N ASP A 60 9.09 -1.90 -6.92
CA ASP A 60 10.24 -2.47 -7.63
C ASP A 60 9.92 -3.84 -8.22
N LEU A 61 9.28 -4.71 -7.45
CA LEU A 61 8.81 -6.02 -7.91
C LEU A 61 7.85 -5.90 -9.10
N ALA A 62 6.88 -4.98 -9.04
CA ALA A 62 5.91 -4.77 -10.11
C ALA A 62 6.57 -4.26 -11.40
N LEU A 63 7.63 -3.46 -11.28
CA LEU A 63 8.40 -2.93 -12.41
C LEU A 63 9.38 -3.96 -13.00
N ALA A 64 9.83 -4.93 -12.20
CA ALA A 64 10.72 -6.00 -12.67
C ALA A 64 10.02 -7.00 -13.60
N SER A 65 8.69 -7.01 -13.60
CA SER A 65 7.86 -7.86 -14.44
C SER A 65 8.18 -7.70 -15.93
N PRO A 66 8.45 -8.79 -16.67
CA PRO A 66 8.78 -8.72 -18.10
C PRO A 66 7.54 -8.54 -18.99
N PHE A 67 6.33 -8.49 -18.42
CA PHE A 67 5.11 -8.39 -19.19
C PHE A 67 4.94 -7.02 -19.85
N SER A 68 4.37 -7.00 -21.05
CA SER A 68 4.05 -5.75 -21.76
C SER A 68 3.01 -4.90 -21.04
N SER A 69 2.16 -5.52 -20.21
CA SER A 69 1.25 -4.84 -19.31
C SER A 69 1.86 -4.75 -17.92
N PRO A 70 1.85 -3.58 -17.27
CA PRO A 70 2.41 -3.41 -15.94
C PRO A 70 1.65 -4.26 -14.92
N THR A 71 2.37 -4.88 -13.98
CA THR A 71 1.77 -5.55 -12.82
C THR A 71 0.97 -4.52 -12.01
N ARG A 72 -0.32 -4.78 -11.78
CA ARG A 72 -1.19 -3.84 -11.07
C ARG A 72 -0.88 -3.86 -9.58
N ILE A 73 -0.88 -2.68 -8.95
CA ILE A 73 -0.79 -2.56 -7.49
C ILE A 73 -2.09 -1.97 -6.97
N VAL A 74 -2.75 -2.68 -6.07
CA VAL A 74 -3.89 -2.18 -5.29
C VAL A 74 -3.45 -2.05 -3.85
N PHE A 75 -3.46 -0.82 -3.32
CA PHE A 75 -3.08 -0.53 -1.95
C PHE A 75 -4.31 -0.17 -1.11
N THR A 76 -4.48 -0.89 0.00
CA THR A 76 -5.47 -0.54 1.01
C THR A 76 -4.92 0.59 1.87
N SER A 77 -5.32 1.82 1.56
CA SER A 77 -5.07 3.02 2.38
C SER A 77 -6.19 3.23 3.39
N SER A 78 -6.22 4.40 4.02
CA SER A 78 -7.22 4.77 5.04
C SER A 78 -7.68 6.20 4.85
N VAL A 79 -8.91 6.50 5.27
CA VAL A 79 -9.39 7.89 5.41
C VAL A 79 -8.54 8.70 6.41
N ALA A 80 -7.73 8.06 7.26
CA ALA A 80 -6.81 8.73 8.17
C ALA A 80 -5.75 9.60 7.45
N VAL A 81 -5.47 9.34 6.16
CA VAL A 81 -4.55 10.16 5.35
C VAL A 81 -5.05 11.58 5.09
N VAL A 82 -6.33 11.84 5.37
CA VAL A 82 -7.01 13.14 5.17
C VAL A 82 -7.77 13.55 6.44
N GLN A 83 -7.37 13.04 7.61
CA GLN A 83 -8.07 13.33 8.88
C GLN A 83 -8.07 14.81 9.26
N GLY A 84 -7.07 15.56 8.79
CA GLY A 84 -6.93 17.00 8.97
C GLY A 84 -7.53 17.83 7.83
N TRP A 85 -8.33 17.23 6.93
CA TRP A 85 -9.04 17.99 5.89
C TRP A 85 -10.02 18.97 6.51
N LYS A 86 -9.79 20.27 6.27
CA LYS A 86 -10.57 21.38 6.85
C LYS A 86 -11.38 22.16 5.83
N GLU A 87 -11.29 21.77 4.55
CA GLU A 87 -12.09 22.43 3.52
C GLU A 87 -13.58 22.15 3.80
N GLY A 88 -14.43 23.16 3.57
CA GLY A 88 -15.88 23.04 3.76
C GLY A 88 -16.58 22.17 2.72
N CYS A 89 -15.85 21.28 2.03
CA CYS A 89 -16.32 20.41 0.98
C CYS A 89 -15.86 18.97 1.20
N PRO A 90 -16.53 17.98 0.57
CA PRO A 90 -16.09 16.58 0.62
C PRO A 90 -14.66 16.40 0.11
N VAL A 91 -13.92 15.48 0.72
CA VAL A 91 -12.56 15.14 0.28
C VAL A 91 -12.62 14.55 -1.13
N PRO A 92 -11.82 15.06 -2.09
CA PRO A 92 -11.78 14.51 -3.43
C PRO A 92 -11.02 13.16 -3.47
N GLU A 93 -11.42 12.26 -4.37
CA GLU A 93 -10.75 10.97 -4.63
C GLU A 93 -9.50 11.13 -5.53
N ILE A 94 -8.66 12.10 -5.19
CA ILE A 94 -7.36 12.34 -5.80
C ILE A 94 -6.26 12.25 -4.72
N PHE A 95 -5.01 12.16 -5.17
CA PHE A 95 -3.88 12.29 -4.26
C PHE A 95 -3.82 13.70 -3.66
N VAL A 96 -3.70 13.78 -2.34
CA VAL A 96 -3.57 15.03 -1.60
C VAL A 96 -2.10 15.19 -1.25
N THR A 97 -1.44 16.22 -1.80
CA THR A 97 0.02 16.40 -1.69
C THR A 97 0.46 17.20 -0.47
N ASP A 98 -0.46 17.86 0.23
CA ASP A 98 -0.15 18.53 1.49
C ASP A 98 -0.06 17.48 2.62
N PRO A 99 1.11 17.28 3.26
CA PRO A 99 1.22 16.35 4.37
C PRO A 99 0.42 16.77 5.61
N SER A 100 0.06 18.06 5.74
CA SER A 100 -0.60 18.59 6.94
C SER A 100 -1.96 17.92 7.21
N VAL A 101 -2.63 17.41 6.17
CA VAL A 101 -3.92 16.73 6.28
C VAL A 101 -3.83 15.33 6.91
N ALA A 102 -2.63 14.75 7.00
CA ALA A 102 -2.42 13.43 7.59
C ALA A 102 -1.86 13.49 9.02
N ILE A 103 -1.34 14.65 9.45
CA ILE A 103 -0.66 14.81 10.75
C ILE A 103 -1.60 14.48 11.90
N GLY A 104 -1.08 13.81 12.93
CA GLY A 104 -1.76 13.57 14.20
C GLY A 104 -1.72 12.12 14.68
N SER A 105 -1.46 11.17 13.78
CA SER A 105 -1.11 9.80 14.17
C SER A 105 -0.07 9.24 13.21
N GLY A 106 0.90 8.47 13.76
CA GLY A 106 1.90 7.80 12.92
C GLY A 106 1.27 6.86 11.88
N TYR A 107 0.08 6.33 12.17
CA TYR A 107 -0.70 5.52 11.24
C TYR A 107 -1.13 6.31 10.00
N GLY A 108 -1.83 7.43 10.17
CA GLY A 108 -2.30 8.28 9.06
C GLY A 108 -1.15 8.83 8.23
N GLU A 109 -0.12 9.33 8.92
CA GLU A 109 1.13 9.82 8.31
C GLU A 109 1.80 8.72 7.46
N SER A 110 1.92 7.49 7.98
CA SER A 110 2.56 6.39 7.26
C SER A 110 1.81 5.98 5.99
N LYS A 111 0.48 5.94 6.06
CA LYS A 111 -0.39 5.63 4.92
C LYS A 111 -0.33 6.74 3.86
N TRP A 112 -0.26 8.01 4.28
CA TRP A 112 -0.09 9.13 3.37
C TRP A 112 1.24 9.04 2.62
N ILE A 113 2.35 8.72 3.30
CA ILE A 113 3.66 8.51 2.65
C ILE A 113 3.59 7.36 1.65
N ALA A 114 2.91 6.26 2.00
CA ALA A 114 2.69 5.15 1.07
C ALA A 114 1.91 5.57 -0.19
N GLU A 115 0.86 6.40 -0.05
CA GLU A 115 0.14 6.97 -1.20
C GLU A 115 1.07 7.82 -2.08
N ARG A 116 1.95 8.64 -1.48
CA ARG A 116 2.91 9.46 -2.23
C ARG A 116 3.92 8.61 -3.01
N ILE A 117 4.41 7.52 -2.44
CA ILE A 117 5.29 6.57 -3.16
C ILE A 117 4.59 6.03 -4.41
N LEU A 118 3.32 5.63 -4.27
CA LEU A 118 2.54 5.09 -5.38
C LEU A 118 2.18 6.15 -6.42
N GLU A 119 1.86 7.37 -5.98
CA GLU A 119 1.63 8.50 -6.88
C GLU A 119 2.87 8.81 -7.72
N GLU A 120 4.05 8.90 -7.08
CA GLU A 120 5.31 9.11 -7.80
C GLU A 120 5.63 7.94 -8.73
N ALA A 121 5.38 6.70 -8.33
CA ALA A 121 5.54 5.54 -9.20
C ALA A 121 4.62 5.65 -10.44
N GLY A 122 3.36 6.05 -10.25
CA GLY A 122 2.41 6.21 -11.35
C GLY A 122 2.73 7.38 -12.30
N LYS A 123 3.38 8.44 -11.80
CA LYS A 123 3.82 9.58 -12.63
C LYS A 123 5.06 9.28 -13.44
N ASN A 124 5.99 8.52 -12.87
CA ASN A 124 7.35 8.37 -13.42
C ASN A 124 7.61 7.01 -14.09
N THR A 125 6.63 6.11 -14.09
CA THR A 125 6.78 4.77 -14.66
C THR A 125 5.52 4.34 -15.42
N THR A 126 5.51 3.12 -15.95
CA THR A 126 4.34 2.52 -16.59
C THR A 126 3.27 2.03 -15.61
N LEU A 127 3.55 2.03 -14.30
CA LEU A 127 2.60 1.56 -13.31
C LEU A 127 1.36 2.46 -13.25
N ALA A 128 0.21 1.85 -12.99
CA ALA A 128 -1.03 2.55 -12.67
C ALA A 128 -1.58 2.04 -11.33
N PRO A 129 -1.04 2.50 -10.19
CA PRO A 129 -1.48 2.05 -8.88
C PRO A 129 -2.90 2.49 -8.57
N VAL A 130 -3.63 1.65 -7.85
CA VAL A 130 -4.96 1.94 -7.32
C VAL A 130 -4.86 2.05 -5.81
N VAL A 131 -5.34 3.18 -5.27
CA VAL A 131 -5.40 3.42 -3.83
C VAL A 131 -6.86 3.38 -3.38
N VAL A 132 -7.14 2.57 -2.36
CA VAL A 132 -8.47 2.45 -1.77
C VAL A 132 -8.42 2.98 -0.34
N ARG A 133 -8.97 4.18 -0.10
CA ARG A 133 -9.02 4.78 1.24
C ARG A 133 -10.19 4.20 2.02
N VAL A 134 -9.89 3.26 2.91
CA VAL A 134 -10.92 2.57 3.71
C VAL A 134 -11.26 3.38 4.97
N GLY A 135 -12.56 3.53 5.21
CA GLY A 135 -13.12 4.14 6.42
C GLY A 135 -13.24 3.14 7.56
N GLN A 136 -14.20 3.38 8.45
CA GLN A 136 -14.51 2.44 9.52
C GLN A 136 -15.09 1.16 8.92
N LEU A 137 -14.37 0.04 9.09
CA LEU A 137 -14.87 -1.28 8.72
C LEU A 137 -15.89 -1.75 9.76
N CYS A 138 -16.86 -2.55 9.29
CA CYS A 138 -17.79 -3.22 10.16
C CYS A 138 -18.04 -4.68 9.79
N GLY A 139 -18.65 -5.40 10.73
CA GLY A 139 -18.95 -6.82 10.61
C GLY A 139 -19.92 -7.07 9.46
N SER A 140 -19.83 -8.27 8.90
CA SER A 140 -20.66 -8.64 7.76
C SER A 140 -22.15 -8.49 8.07
N THR A 141 -22.89 -7.78 7.21
CA THR A 141 -24.35 -7.63 7.35
C THR A 141 -25.13 -8.93 7.15
N LYS A 142 -24.50 -9.97 6.58
CA LYS A 142 -25.13 -11.28 6.33
C LYS A 142 -24.89 -12.29 7.44
N HIS A 143 -23.69 -12.33 8.00
CA HIS A 143 -23.28 -13.39 8.94
C HIS A 143 -22.71 -12.88 10.26
N GLY A 144 -22.52 -11.56 10.41
CA GLY A 144 -22.05 -10.95 11.65
C GLY A 144 -20.57 -11.17 11.97
N SER A 145 -19.80 -11.84 11.10
CA SER A 145 -18.36 -12.02 11.28
C SER A 145 -17.64 -10.65 11.31
N TRP A 146 -16.83 -10.45 12.35
CA TRP A 146 -16.00 -9.27 12.61
C TRP A 146 -14.59 -9.73 12.97
#